data_AF-A0A2J7VME8-F1
#
_entry.id   AF-A0A2J7VME8-F1
#
_cell.length_a   1.000
_cell.length_b   1.000
_cell.length_c   1.000
_cell.angle_alpha   90.00
_cell.angle_beta   90.00
_cell.angle_gamma   90.00
#
_symmetry.space_group_name_H-M   'P 1'
#
loop_
_entity.id
_entity.type
_entity.pdbx_description
1 polymer ?
#
loop_
_entity_poly.entity_id
_entity_poly.type
_entity_poly.pdbx_seq_one_letter_code
_entity_poly.pdbx_strand_id
1 'polypeptide(L)' 'MSMFDLLQSLDDAHVDYVLVGGLAVTLHGYQRVTMDVDVVLAMDSANLARFIACAKAANLHPVIPVPITVGLHHEC' A
#
# COMPACT_ATOMS: atom_id res chain seq x y z
N MET A 1 -4.70 0.28 -13.56
CA MET A 1 -4.15 -0.75 -12.66
C MET A 1 -5.30 -1.30 -11.84
N SER A 2 -5.46 -2.62 -11.80
CA SER A 2 -6.46 -3.28 -10.93
C SER A 2 -5.99 -3.30 -9.47
N MET A 3 -6.89 -3.66 -8.55
CA MET A 3 -6.53 -3.87 -7.14
C MET A 3 -5.50 -4.98 -6.96
N PHE A 4 -5.61 -6.07 -7.71
CA PHE A 4 -4.66 -7.18 -7.66
C PHE A 4 -3.31 -6.83 -8.30
N ASP A 5 -3.31 -6.01 -9.35
CA ASP A 5 -2.07 -5.52 -9.97
C ASP A 5 -1.28 -4.65 -8.97
N LEU A 6 -1.97 -3.86 -8.14
CA LEU A 6 -1.32 -3.09 -7.07
C LEU A 6 -0.68 -4.03 -6.04
N LEU A 7 -1.40 -5.05 -5.58
CA LEU A 7 -0.87 -6.02 -4.61
C LEU A 7 0.32 -6.78 -5.17
N GLN A 8 0.27 -7.18 -6.45
CA GLN A 8 1.41 -7.80 -7.15
C GLN A 8 2.59 -6.85 -7.23
N SER A 9 2.36 -5.57 -7.58
CA SER A 9 3.43 -4.56 -7.62
C SER A 9 4.12 -4.36 -6.27
N LEU A 10 3.35 -4.42 -5.16
CA LEU A 10 3.90 -4.36 -3.81
C LEU A 10 4.72 -5.61 -3.46
N ASP A 11 4.24 -6.79 -3.86
CA ASP A 11 4.92 -8.07 -3.65
C ASP A 11 6.23 -8.15 -4.45
N ASP A 12 6.21 -7.78 -5.73
CA ASP A 12 7.40 -7.71 -6.60
C ASP A 12 8.45 -6.74 -6.04
N ALA A 13 8.01 -5.62 -5.46
CA ALA A 13 8.86 -4.65 -4.79
C ALA A 13 9.29 -5.07 -3.37
N HIS A 14 8.91 -6.28 -2.92
CA HIS A 14 9.20 -6.82 -1.60
C HIS A 14 8.76 -5.87 -0.47
N VAL A 15 7.61 -5.21 -0.62
CA VAL A 15 7.05 -4.35 0.43
C VAL A 15 6.45 -5.25 1.52
N ASP A 16 6.83 -5.00 2.76
CA ASP A 16 6.26 -5.64 3.94
C ASP A 16 4.95 -4.93 4.30
N TYR A 17 3.83 -5.58 4.00
CA TYR A 17 2.49 -5.07 4.27
C TYR A 17 1.53 -6.17 4.70
N VAL A 18 0.43 -5.76 5.33
CA VAL A 18 -0.73 -6.61 5.60
C VAL A 18 -1.93 -6.03 4.86
N LEU A 19 -2.57 -6.86 4.02
CA LEU A 19 -3.85 -6.52 3.41
C LEU A 19 -4.95 -6.53 4.48
N VAL A 20 -5.68 -5.44 4.59
CA VAL A 20 -6.80 -5.27 5.54
C VAL A 20 -8.05 -4.79 4.80
N GLY A 21 -9.11 -4.46 5.53
CA GLY A 21 -10.32 -3.86 4.95
C GLY A 21 -11.20 -4.82 4.17
N GLY A 22 -12.01 -4.28 3.25
CA GLY A 22 -13.07 -5.01 2.55
C GLY A 22 -12.56 -6.11 1.61
N LEU A 23 -11.42 -5.89 0.96
CA LEU A 23 -10.81 -6.89 0.08
C LEU A 23 -10.30 -8.10 0.88
N ALA A 24 -9.66 -7.88 2.03
CA ALA A 24 -9.24 -8.97 2.92
C ALA A 24 -10.42 -9.85 3.35
N VAL A 25 -11.52 -9.22 3.77
CA VAL A 25 -12.76 -9.92 4.18
C VAL A 25 -13.34 -10.73 3.03
N THR A 26 -13.34 -10.18 1.81
CA THR A 26 -13.79 -10.87 0.60
C THR A 26 -12.95 -12.10 0.28
N LEU A 27 -11.62 -12.00 0.40
CA LEU A 27 -10.72 -13.15 0.19
C LEU A 27 -10.90 -14.26 1.23
N HIS A 28 -11.44 -13.95 2.41
CA HIS A 28 -11.82 -14.94 3.43
C HIS A 28 -13.24 -15.52 3.24
N GLY A 29 -13.88 -15.30 2.08
CA GLY A 29 -15.17 -15.89 1.73
C GLY A 29 -16.38 -15.08 2.16
N TYR A 30 -16.19 -13.86 2.67
CA TYR A 30 -17.28 -12.98 3.07
C TYR A 30 -17.42 -11.82 2.08
N GLN A 31 -18.39 -11.95 1.16
CA GLN A 31 -18.55 -11.00 0.06
C GLN A 31 -18.85 -9.58 0.56
N ARG A 32 -17.99 -8.62 0.21
CA ARG A 32 -18.15 -7.19 0.50
C ARG A 32 -17.85 -6.38 -0.75
N VAL A 33 -18.73 -5.44 -1.08
CA VAL A 33 -18.45 -4.47 -2.15
C VAL A 33 -17.50 -3.42 -1.56
N THR A 34 -16.34 -3.27 -2.18
CA THR A 34 -15.30 -2.28 -1.85
C THR A 34 -14.72 -1.76 -3.15
N MET A 35 -14.27 -0.51 -3.17
CA MET A 35 -13.70 0.14 -4.36
C MET A 35 -12.25 0.58 -4.15
N ASP A 36 -11.68 0.17 -3.02
CA ASP A 36 -10.39 0.55 -2.49
C ASP A 36 -9.66 -0.69 -1.94
N VAL A 37 -8.36 -0.52 -1.75
CA VAL A 37 -7.47 -1.50 -1.13
C VAL A 37 -6.80 -0.82 0.05
N ASP A 38 -6.98 -1.41 1.23
CA ASP A 38 -6.36 -0.94 2.46
C ASP A 38 -5.18 -1.85 2.81
N VAL A 39 -4.00 -1.25 3.03
CA VAL A 39 -2.82 -1.97 3.51
C VAL A 39 -2.24 -1.29 4.73
N VAL A 40 -1.72 -2.08 5.66
CA VAL A 40 -0.90 -1.59 6.78
C VAL A 40 0.55 -1.91 6.46
N LEU A 41 1.41 -0.90 6.50
CA LEU A 41 2.84 -1.04 6.24
C LEU A 41 3.61 -1.29 7.54
N ALA A 42 4.66 -2.12 7.48
CA ALA A 42 5.67 -2.12 8.52
C ALA A 42 6.42 -0.78 8.51
N MET A 43 6.54 -0.13 9.67
CA MET A 43 7.15 1.20 9.83
C MET A 43 8.70 1.14 9.91
N ASP A 44 9.29 0.47 8.94
CA ASP A 44 10.72 0.42 8.70
C ASP A 44 11.09 1.38 7.56
N SER A 45 12.23 2.08 7.67
CA SER A 45 12.63 3.10 6.69
C SER A 45 12.91 2.49 5.31
N ALA A 46 13.50 1.29 5.26
CA ALA A 46 13.75 0.61 4.00
C ALA A 46 12.44 0.17 3.34
N ASN A 47 11.49 -0.34 4.11
CA ASN A 47 10.17 -0.75 3.64
C ASN A 47 9.35 0.43 3.12
N LEU A 48 9.32 1.53 3.87
CA LEU A 48 8.66 2.76 3.43
C LEU A 48 9.28 3.31 2.14
N ALA A 49 10.60 3.23 1.98
CA ALA A 49 11.27 3.62 0.75
C ALA A 49 10.84 2.75 -0.45
N ARG A 50 10.76 1.42 -0.27
CA ARG A 50 10.26 0.48 -1.30
C ARG A 50 8.80 0.79 -1.67
N PHE A 51 7.95 1.01 -0.67
CA PHE A 51 6.56 1.40 -0.88
C PHE A 51 6.43 2.71 -1.66
N ILE A 52 7.18 3.76 -1.29
CA ILE A 52 7.15 5.06 -1.97
C ILE A 52 7.59 4.91 -3.44
N ALA A 53 8.63 4.12 -3.71
CA ALA A 53 9.09 3.86 -5.06
C ALA A 53 8.00 3.14 -5.90
N CYS A 54 7.38 2.10 -5.33
CA CYS A 54 6.28 1.38 -5.95
C CYS A 54 5.07 2.30 -6.22
N ALA A 55 4.66 3.09 -5.25
CA ALA A 55 3.53 4.02 -5.38
C ALA A 55 3.76 5.07 -6.48
N LYS A 56 5.00 5.59 -6.60
CA LYS A 56 5.39 6.49 -7.69
C LYS A 56 5.35 5.80 -9.06
N ALA A 57 5.89 4.58 -9.16
CA ALA A 57 5.86 3.80 -10.40
C ALA A 57 4.43 3.46 -10.84
N ALA A 58 3.54 3.22 -9.88
CA ALA A 58 2.12 3.01 -10.09
C ALA A 58 1.31 4.30 -10.36
N ASN A 59 1.98 5.46 -10.39
CA ASN A 59 1.38 6.79 -10.58
C ASN A 59 0.25 7.09 -9.56
N LEU A 60 0.44 6.66 -8.30
CA LEU A 60 -0.46 6.98 -7.20
C LEU A 60 -0.19 8.40 -6.69
N HIS A 61 -1.27 9.13 -6.41
CA HIS A 61 -1.21 10.48 -5.88
C HIS A 61 -1.82 10.54 -4.48
N PRO A 62 -1.16 11.20 -3.51
CA PRO A 62 -1.74 11.45 -2.20
C PRO A 62 -3.07 12.21 -2.34
N VAL A 63 -4.12 11.71 -1.68
CA VAL A 63 -5.41 12.40 -1.60
C VAL A 63 -5.32 13.59 -0.63
N ILE A 64 -4.56 13.42 0.46
CA ILE A 64 -4.23 14.48 1.40
C ILE A 64 -3.10 15.32 0.77
N PRO A 65 -3.09 16.67 0.88
CA PRO A 65 -2.07 17.53 0.27
C PRO A 65 -0.73 17.48 1.02
N VAL A 66 -0.22 16.28 1.26
CA VAL A 66 1.06 16.00 1.90
C VAL A 66 1.85 15.11 0.94
N PRO A 67 3.12 15.43 0.65
CA PRO A 67 3.96 14.59 -0.19
C PRO A 67 4.09 13.18 0.38
N ILE A 68 4.05 12.16 -0.49
CA ILE A 68 4.20 10.76 -0.08
C ILE A 68 5.54 10.45 0.63
N THR A 69 6.54 11.34 0.50
CA THR A 69 7.87 11.21 1.09
C THR A 69 7.92 11.46 2.60
N VAL A 70 6.91 12.09 3.20
CA VAL A 70 6.96 12.58 4.60
C VAL A 70 7.16 11.47 5.65
N GLY A 71 6.80 10.22 5.33
CA GLY A 71 6.95 9.09 6.26
C GLY A 71 8.40 8.63 6.53
N LEU A 72 9.40 9.11 5.79
CA LEU A 72 10.80 8.69 5.93
C LEU A 72 11.56 9.38 7.07
N HIS A 73 10.99 10.42 7.70
CA HIS A 73 11.69 11.28 8.67
C HIS A 73 11.50 10.89 10.15
N HIS A 74 11.15 9.64 10.45
CA HIS A 74 11.23 9.14 11.82
C HIS A 74 12.69 8.77 12.17
N GLU A 75 13.56 9.77 12.18
CA GLU A 75 14.81 9.72 12.95
C GLU A 75 14.43 10.05 14.40
N CYS A 76 14.80 9.17 15.34
CA CYS A 76 14.73 9.46 16.77
C CYS A 76 15.71 10.57 17.16
#